data_AF-A0A0N4VPU4-F1
#
_entry.id   AF-A0A0N4VPU4-F1
#
_cell.length_a   1.000
_cell.length_b   1.000
_cell.length_c   1.000
_cell.angle_alpha   90.00
_cell.angle_beta   90.00
_cell.angle_gamma   90.00
#
_symmetry.space_group_name_H-M   'P 1'
#
loop_
_entity.id
_entity.type
_entity.pdbx_description
1 polymer ?
#
loop_
_entity_poly.entity_id
_entity_poly.type
_entity_poly.pdbx_seq_one_letter_code
_entity_poly.pdbx_strand_id
1 'polypeptide(L)'
;MDKSTILKQLSHSRVAPSYMESNIEQWLRDGNVGKLEQLLVSGCGDMLLHRTTKNADSVAFLEHLPEMLAEIDTVHQAVKEGNLENIKKLITSKKAALARDRYGCTPLHNAIVFEQTEIIRYIAANFSSVLNAPDYNKRTPMHYAAAARDGGHYMKILNKAGADPLAIDNEGRIPDYYRRNAVIDLKVMKERSNEKEAAPDDDSDDESMSHSLQSLESNSVADGGYHDDDEDVDRRKFEKFVQERIDIPLTDNGLYLTRTVLPQLTNALVELLLRRPADPLAFITDWFVQHREEESSHTI
;
A
#
# COMPACT_ATOMS: atom_id res chain seq x y z
N MET A 1 -24.74 9.84 -21.33
CA MET A 1 -23.84 8.94 -20.59
C MET A 1 -24.69 8.22 -19.56
N ASP A 2 -24.65 6.90 -19.56
CA ASP A 2 -25.49 6.08 -18.69
C ASP A 2 -24.99 6.15 -17.22
N LYS A 3 -25.94 6.27 -16.29
CA LYS A 3 -25.69 6.40 -14.84
C LYS A 3 -24.93 5.16 -14.31
N SER A 4 -25.18 4.00 -14.93
CA SER A 4 -24.43 2.75 -14.71
C SER A 4 -22.96 2.87 -15.11
N THR A 5 -22.64 3.52 -16.23
CA THR A 5 -21.25 3.76 -16.67
C THR A 5 -20.51 4.70 -15.73
N ILE A 6 -21.19 5.76 -15.26
CA ILE A 6 -20.62 6.74 -14.33
C ILE A 6 -20.40 6.11 -12.95
N LEU A 7 -21.31 5.26 -12.46
CA LEU A 7 -21.16 4.54 -11.19
C LEU A 7 -20.11 3.42 -11.27
N LYS A 8 -19.97 2.73 -12.41
CA LYS A 8 -18.80 1.91 -12.70
C LYS A 8 -17.53 2.75 -12.65
N GLN A 9 -17.46 3.90 -13.30
CA GLN A 9 -16.26 4.76 -13.25
C GLN A 9 -15.93 5.30 -11.85
N LEU A 10 -16.94 5.69 -11.06
CA LEU A 10 -16.75 6.22 -9.70
C LEU A 10 -16.33 5.15 -8.68
N SER A 11 -16.80 3.90 -8.82
CA SER A 11 -16.36 2.77 -7.99
C SER A 11 -14.93 2.29 -8.30
N HIS A 12 -14.37 2.75 -9.43
CA HIS A 12 -13.03 2.38 -9.91
C HIS A 12 -11.95 3.41 -9.57
N SER A 13 -12.33 4.59 -9.08
CA SER A 13 -11.40 5.69 -8.80
C SER A 13 -10.75 5.53 -7.41
N ARG A 14 -9.46 5.20 -7.37
CA ARG A 14 -8.67 5.45 -6.17
C ARG A 14 -8.50 6.96 -5.98
N VAL A 15 -8.79 7.44 -4.78
CA VAL A 15 -8.44 8.80 -4.39
C VAL A 15 -6.94 8.86 -4.19
N ALA A 16 -6.28 9.57 -5.09
CA ALA A 16 -4.86 9.86 -5.04
C ALA A 16 -4.53 10.69 -3.78
N PRO A 17 -3.45 10.39 -3.05
CA PRO A 17 -2.87 11.36 -2.14
C PRO A 17 -2.50 12.66 -2.89
N SER A 18 -2.65 13.82 -2.25
CA SER A 18 -2.43 15.14 -2.88
C SER A 18 -1.05 15.30 -3.54
N TYR A 19 0.00 14.70 -2.97
CA TYR A 19 1.33 14.70 -3.57
C TYR A 19 1.39 13.94 -4.89
N MET A 20 0.60 12.86 -5.02
CA MET A 20 0.56 12.04 -6.22
C MET A 20 -0.23 12.74 -7.33
N GLU A 21 -1.31 13.46 -7.00
CA GLU A 21 -2.03 14.30 -7.96
C GLU A 21 -1.14 15.38 -8.54
N SER A 22 -0.42 16.10 -7.67
CA SER A 22 0.52 17.15 -8.08
C SER A 22 1.57 16.62 -9.05
N ASN A 23 2.08 15.42 -8.79
CA ASN A 23 3.05 14.75 -9.66
C ASN A 23 2.45 14.34 -11.01
N ILE A 24 1.23 13.77 -11.01
CA ILE A 24 0.54 13.35 -12.23
C ILE A 24 0.28 14.56 -13.13
N GLU A 25 -0.23 15.66 -12.58
CA GLU A 25 -0.47 16.90 -13.33
C GLU A 25 0.82 17.46 -13.92
N GLN A 26 1.91 17.42 -13.16
CA GLN A 26 3.22 17.84 -13.64
C GLN A 26 3.70 16.95 -14.79
N TRP A 27 3.59 15.62 -14.68
CA TRP A 27 3.98 14.70 -15.76
C TRP A 27 3.14 14.87 -17.02
N LEU A 28 1.84 15.12 -16.86
CA LEU A 28 0.93 15.40 -17.98
C LEU A 28 1.26 16.72 -18.67
N ARG A 29 1.65 17.75 -17.91
CA ARG A 29 2.08 19.05 -18.44
C ARG A 29 3.41 18.94 -19.17
N ASP A 30 4.37 18.22 -18.60
CA ASP A 30 5.72 18.07 -19.11
C ASP A 30 5.84 17.10 -20.29
N GLY A 31 4.79 16.30 -20.58
CA GLY A 31 4.87 15.30 -21.64
C GLY A 31 5.66 14.05 -21.21
N ASN A 32 5.75 13.77 -19.91
CA ASN A 32 6.60 12.68 -19.40
C ASN A 32 5.90 11.32 -19.53
N VAL A 33 5.77 10.84 -20.77
CA VAL A 33 5.11 9.57 -21.11
C VAL A 33 5.74 8.39 -20.37
N GLY A 34 7.05 8.38 -20.15
CA GLY A 34 7.72 7.31 -19.41
C GLY A 34 7.22 7.15 -17.96
N LYS A 35 7.00 8.27 -17.25
CA LYS A 35 6.43 8.23 -15.90
C LYS A 35 4.94 7.88 -15.90
N LEU A 36 4.18 8.32 -16.91
CA LEU A 36 2.77 7.96 -17.08
C LEU A 36 2.62 6.46 -17.36
N GLU A 37 3.47 5.90 -18.22
CA GLU A 37 3.53 4.45 -18.49
C GLU A 37 3.95 3.68 -17.23
N GLN A 38 4.92 4.19 -16.45
CA GLN A 38 5.29 3.57 -15.18
C GLN A 38 4.13 3.57 -14.18
N LEU A 39 3.34 4.66 -14.13
CA LEU A 39 2.15 4.74 -13.28
C LEU A 39 1.12 3.68 -13.70
N LEU A 40 0.88 3.52 -15.00
CA LEU A 40 0.04 2.48 -15.56
C LEU A 40 0.53 1.07 -15.16
N VAL A 41 1.81 0.75 -15.40
CA VAL A 41 2.41 -0.55 -15.04
C VAL A 41 2.42 -0.78 -13.52
N SER A 42 2.47 0.28 -12.71
CA SER A 42 2.35 0.19 -11.25
C SER A 42 0.93 -0.14 -10.78
N GLY A 43 -0.02 -0.27 -11.72
CA GLY A 43 -1.41 -0.61 -11.48
C GLY A 43 -2.28 0.60 -11.17
N CYS A 44 -1.75 1.83 -11.25
CA CYS A 44 -2.42 3.09 -10.91
C CYS A 44 -2.91 3.88 -12.15
N GLY A 45 -3.07 3.22 -13.29
CA GLY A 45 -3.48 3.88 -14.53
C GLY A 45 -4.92 4.40 -14.53
N ASP A 46 -5.78 3.89 -13.65
CA ASP A 46 -7.14 4.38 -13.40
C ASP A 46 -7.15 5.88 -13.04
N MET A 47 -6.09 6.37 -12.39
CA MET A 47 -5.95 7.77 -11.95
C MET A 47 -5.76 8.75 -13.11
N LEU A 48 -5.41 8.26 -14.29
CA LEU A 48 -5.23 9.04 -15.51
C LEU A 48 -6.53 9.14 -16.32
N LEU A 49 -7.56 8.36 -15.98
CA LEU A 49 -8.87 8.46 -16.62
C LEU A 49 -9.46 9.86 -16.41
N HIS A 50 -10.11 10.37 -17.46
CA HIS A 50 -10.76 11.70 -17.47
C HIS A 50 -9.82 12.90 -17.29
N ARG A 51 -8.51 12.68 -17.19
CA ARG A 51 -7.53 13.79 -17.18
C ARG A 51 -7.40 14.37 -18.59
N THR A 52 -7.14 15.66 -18.67
CA THR A 52 -6.90 16.37 -19.92
C THR A 52 -5.61 17.17 -19.82
N THR A 53 -4.95 17.40 -20.95
CA THR A 53 -3.69 18.14 -21.03
C THR A 53 -3.57 18.82 -22.38
N LYS A 54 -2.69 19.83 -22.45
CA LYS A 54 -2.36 20.55 -23.69
C LYS A 54 -1.12 20.00 -24.38
N ASN A 55 -0.35 19.16 -23.70
CA ASN A 55 0.87 18.57 -24.23
C ASN A 55 0.52 17.45 -25.23
N ALA A 56 1.07 17.52 -26.44
CA ALA A 56 0.73 16.59 -27.52
C ALA A 56 1.09 15.13 -27.20
N ASP A 57 2.25 14.87 -26.58
CA ASP A 57 2.70 13.51 -26.25
C ASP A 57 1.81 12.89 -25.17
N SER A 58 1.46 13.67 -24.14
CA SER A 58 0.53 13.22 -23.11
C SER A 58 -0.88 13.01 -23.66
N VAL A 59 -1.36 13.83 -24.60
CA VAL A 59 -2.66 13.61 -25.26
C VAL A 59 -2.65 12.28 -26.02
N ALA A 60 -1.63 12.04 -26.86
CA ALA A 60 -1.51 10.79 -27.60
C ALA A 60 -1.44 9.57 -26.67
N PHE A 61 -0.76 9.68 -25.52
CA PHE A 61 -0.74 8.62 -24.51
C PHE A 61 -2.13 8.39 -23.89
N LEU A 62 -2.85 9.46 -23.53
CA LEU A 62 -4.18 9.37 -22.93
C LEU A 62 -5.23 8.80 -23.90
N GLU A 63 -5.09 9.02 -25.20
CA GLU A 63 -5.96 8.43 -26.23
C GLU A 63 -5.88 6.90 -26.26
N HIS A 64 -4.68 6.33 -26.08
CA HIS A 64 -4.46 4.87 -26.05
C HIS A 64 -4.61 4.24 -24.65
N LEU A 65 -4.76 5.07 -23.60
CA LEU A 65 -4.83 4.61 -22.22
C LEU A 65 -5.93 3.56 -21.96
N PRO A 66 -7.17 3.71 -22.47
CA PRO A 66 -8.22 2.72 -22.23
C PRO A 66 -7.88 1.34 -22.80
N GLU A 67 -7.23 1.29 -23.97
CA GLU A 67 -6.81 0.05 -24.60
C GLU A 67 -5.72 -0.64 -23.78
N MET A 68 -4.70 0.10 -23.33
CA MET A 68 -3.66 -0.46 -22.48
C MET A 68 -4.20 -0.95 -21.13
N LEU A 69 -5.17 -0.24 -20.53
CA LEU A 69 -5.84 -0.70 -19.30
C LEU A 69 -6.62 -2.00 -19.54
N ALA A 70 -7.34 -2.09 -20.65
CA ALA A 70 -8.08 -3.29 -21.03
C ALA A 70 -7.14 -4.48 -21.30
N GLU A 71 -5.97 -4.26 -21.91
CA GLU A 71 -4.94 -5.29 -22.08
C GLU A 71 -4.41 -5.81 -20.73
N ILE A 72 -4.16 -4.92 -19.77
CA ILE A 72 -3.73 -5.32 -18.43
C ILE A 72 -4.83 -6.14 -17.74
N ASP A 73 -6.07 -5.67 -17.77
CA ASP A 73 -7.20 -6.36 -17.17
C ASP A 73 -7.45 -7.74 -17.81
N THR A 74 -7.34 -7.85 -19.14
CA THR A 74 -7.50 -9.13 -19.85
C THR A 74 -6.38 -10.12 -19.53
N VAL A 75 -5.14 -9.67 -19.34
CA VAL A 75 -4.05 -10.53 -18.84
C VAL A 75 -4.41 -11.09 -17.46
N HIS A 76 -4.83 -10.24 -16.53
CA HIS A 76 -5.18 -10.69 -15.17
C HIS A 76 -6.38 -11.61 -15.18
N GLN A 77 -7.39 -11.34 -15.98
CA GLN A 77 -8.57 -12.20 -16.11
C GLN A 77 -8.21 -13.58 -16.66
N ALA A 78 -7.38 -13.64 -17.71
CA ALA A 78 -6.90 -14.92 -18.27
C ALA A 78 -6.10 -15.73 -17.24
N VAL A 79 -5.39 -15.07 -16.31
CA VAL A 79 -4.75 -15.74 -15.17
C VAL A 79 -5.81 -16.37 -14.28
N LYS A 80 -6.84 -15.63 -13.84
CA LYS A 80 -7.88 -16.17 -12.95
C LYS A 80 -8.56 -17.40 -13.52
N GLU A 81 -8.87 -17.35 -14.81
CA GLU A 81 -9.53 -18.43 -15.57
C GLU A 81 -8.61 -19.65 -15.81
N GLY A 82 -7.30 -19.52 -15.60
CA GLY A 82 -6.35 -20.60 -15.85
C GLY A 82 -6.06 -20.84 -17.33
N ASN A 83 -6.36 -19.86 -18.19
CA ASN A 83 -6.21 -19.99 -19.63
C ASN A 83 -4.76 -19.73 -20.08
N LEU A 84 -3.91 -20.75 -19.96
CA LEU A 84 -2.49 -20.69 -20.31
C LEU A 84 -2.25 -20.27 -21.77
N GLU A 85 -3.08 -20.74 -22.70
CA GLU A 85 -2.92 -20.42 -24.12
C GLU A 85 -3.19 -18.95 -24.42
N ASN A 86 -4.18 -18.34 -23.74
CA ASN A 86 -4.37 -16.90 -23.80
C ASN A 86 -3.21 -16.15 -23.15
N ILE A 87 -2.70 -16.60 -22.00
CA ILE A 87 -1.53 -15.97 -21.36
C ILE A 87 -0.30 -15.96 -22.26
N LYS A 88 -0.03 -17.05 -22.99
CA LYS A 88 1.08 -17.11 -23.97
C LYS A 88 0.92 -16.09 -25.10
N LYS A 89 -0.31 -15.81 -25.52
CA LYS A 89 -0.61 -14.83 -26.56
C LYS A 89 -0.60 -13.38 -26.06
N LEU A 90 -1.06 -13.15 -24.83
CA LEU A 90 -1.20 -11.81 -24.25
C LEU A 90 0.11 -11.31 -23.65
N ILE A 91 0.85 -12.17 -22.93
CA ILE A 91 2.14 -11.80 -22.32
C ILE A 91 3.26 -12.04 -23.33
N THR A 92 3.44 -11.09 -24.24
CA THR A 92 4.52 -11.10 -25.26
C THR A 92 5.74 -10.28 -24.84
N SER A 93 5.60 -9.42 -23.82
CA SER A 93 6.64 -8.49 -23.39
C SER A 93 6.87 -8.53 -21.88
N LYS A 94 8.07 -8.10 -21.45
CA LYS A 94 8.40 -7.96 -20.02
C LYS A 94 7.49 -6.96 -19.31
N LYS A 95 7.03 -5.90 -20.01
CA LYS A 95 6.14 -4.89 -19.44
C LYS A 95 4.77 -5.49 -19.11
N ALA A 96 4.18 -6.26 -20.04
CA ALA A 96 2.93 -6.97 -19.81
C ALA A 96 3.03 -7.96 -18.62
N ALA A 97 4.17 -8.65 -18.50
CA ALA A 97 4.41 -9.56 -17.37
C ALA A 97 4.55 -8.85 -16.02
N LEU A 98 4.92 -7.56 -16.01
CA LEU A 98 5.08 -6.73 -14.81
C LEU A 98 3.86 -5.87 -14.49
N ALA A 99 2.90 -5.79 -15.40
CA ALA A 99 1.73 -4.91 -15.25
C ALA A 99 0.88 -5.34 -14.06
N ARG A 100 0.74 -4.44 -13.09
CA ARG A 100 -0.02 -4.71 -11.88
C ARG A 100 -1.51 -4.45 -12.09
N ASP A 101 -2.34 -5.22 -11.40
CA ASP A 101 -3.76 -4.90 -11.26
C ASP A 101 -3.98 -3.75 -10.26
N ARG A 102 -5.24 -3.40 -10.03
CA ARG A 102 -5.67 -2.37 -9.07
C ARG A 102 -5.24 -2.63 -7.61
N TYR A 103 -4.88 -3.87 -7.27
CA TYR A 103 -4.42 -4.24 -5.93
C TYR A 103 -2.89 -4.26 -5.85
N GLY A 104 -2.20 -3.88 -6.92
CA GLY A 104 -0.75 -3.89 -7.01
C GLY A 104 -0.19 -5.28 -7.31
N CYS A 105 -1.02 -6.27 -7.60
CA CYS A 105 -0.61 -7.63 -7.87
C CYS A 105 -0.19 -7.78 -9.34
N THR A 106 0.99 -8.34 -9.58
CA THR A 106 1.42 -8.77 -10.92
C THR A 106 0.69 -10.05 -11.36
N PRO A 107 0.73 -10.44 -12.65
CA PRO A 107 0.10 -11.67 -13.11
C PRO A 107 0.62 -12.92 -12.38
N LEU A 108 1.88 -12.92 -11.93
CA LEU A 108 2.45 -14.02 -11.13
C LEU A 108 1.85 -14.08 -9.72
N HIS A 109 1.54 -12.95 -9.08
CA HIS A 109 0.83 -12.94 -7.79
C HIS A 109 -0.54 -13.58 -7.96
N ASN A 110 -1.31 -13.12 -8.95
CA ASN A 110 -2.64 -13.64 -9.23
C ASN A 110 -2.59 -15.13 -9.60
N ALA A 111 -1.58 -15.59 -10.36
CA ALA A 111 -1.44 -17.01 -10.68
C ALA A 111 -1.27 -17.87 -9.41
N ILE A 112 -0.61 -17.36 -8.38
CA ILE A 112 -0.45 -18.05 -7.08
C ILE A 112 -1.74 -17.98 -6.26
N VAL A 113 -2.36 -16.79 -6.17
CA VAL A 113 -3.64 -16.60 -5.48
C VAL A 113 -4.67 -17.58 -6.02
N PHE A 114 -4.81 -17.68 -7.34
CA PHE A 114 -5.75 -18.57 -8.02
C PHE A 114 -5.24 -20.01 -8.22
N GLU A 115 -4.08 -20.38 -7.67
CA GLU A 115 -3.52 -21.74 -7.71
C GLU A 115 -3.27 -22.30 -9.14
N GLN A 116 -2.96 -21.40 -10.08
CA GLN A 116 -2.80 -21.70 -11.50
C GLN A 116 -1.40 -22.20 -11.83
N THR A 117 -1.12 -23.43 -11.41
CA THR A 117 0.22 -24.02 -11.39
C THR A 117 0.96 -23.94 -12.75
N GLU A 118 0.29 -24.22 -13.88
CA GLU A 118 0.94 -24.15 -15.19
C GLU A 118 1.29 -22.72 -15.61
N ILE A 119 0.45 -21.75 -15.24
CA ILE A 119 0.72 -20.32 -15.48
C ILE A 119 1.89 -19.86 -14.61
N ILE A 120 1.95 -20.29 -13.35
CA ILE A 120 3.10 -20.01 -12.45
C ILE A 120 4.40 -20.51 -13.09
N ARG A 121 4.43 -21.77 -13.57
CA ARG A 121 5.59 -22.34 -14.25
C ARG A 121 5.98 -21.54 -15.50
N TYR A 122 5.01 -21.25 -16.35
CA TYR A 122 5.25 -20.51 -17.59
C TYR A 122 5.82 -19.12 -17.32
N ILE A 123 5.21 -18.34 -16.42
CA ILE A 123 5.66 -16.99 -16.11
C ILE A 123 7.05 -17.02 -15.45
N ALA A 124 7.26 -17.91 -14.48
CA ALA A 124 8.52 -18.02 -13.77
C ALA A 124 9.69 -18.42 -14.70
N ALA A 125 9.44 -19.26 -15.70
CA ALA A 125 10.47 -19.71 -16.65
C ALA A 125 10.82 -18.65 -17.71
N ASN A 126 9.85 -17.84 -18.14
CA ASN A 126 10.01 -16.94 -19.28
C ASN A 126 10.24 -15.47 -18.89
N PHE A 127 9.83 -15.05 -17.68
CA PHE A 127 9.84 -13.65 -17.26
C PHE A 127 10.49 -13.47 -15.87
N SER A 128 11.82 -13.59 -15.81
CA SER A 128 12.60 -13.47 -14.57
C SER A 128 12.41 -12.14 -13.83
N SER A 129 12.08 -11.05 -14.54
CA SER A 129 11.83 -9.74 -13.94
C SER A 129 10.63 -9.71 -12.98
N VAL A 130 9.71 -10.66 -13.10
CA VAL A 130 8.46 -10.70 -12.30
C VAL A 130 8.66 -11.41 -10.96
N LEU A 131 9.70 -12.26 -10.84
CA LEU A 131 9.90 -13.15 -9.70
C LEU A 131 10.00 -12.43 -8.36
N ASN A 132 10.58 -11.22 -8.35
CA ASN A 132 10.78 -10.39 -7.17
C ASN A 132 10.01 -9.07 -7.25
N ALA A 133 9.08 -8.93 -8.21
CA ALA A 133 8.27 -7.72 -8.32
C ALA A 133 7.36 -7.61 -7.09
N PRO A 134 7.38 -6.48 -6.35
CA PRO A 134 6.55 -6.33 -5.16
C PRO A 134 5.11 -5.88 -5.48
N ASP A 135 4.16 -6.23 -4.62
CA ASP A 135 2.86 -5.55 -4.50
C ASP A 135 2.96 -4.21 -3.73
N TYR A 136 1.83 -3.56 -3.42
CA TYR A 136 1.83 -2.30 -2.66
C TYR A 136 2.32 -2.42 -1.21
N ASN A 137 2.30 -3.63 -0.64
CA ASN A 137 2.82 -3.94 0.68
C ASN A 137 4.28 -4.44 0.64
N LYS A 138 4.97 -4.33 -0.50
CA LYS A 138 6.29 -4.92 -0.76
C LYS A 138 6.34 -6.45 -0.68
N ARG A 139 5.20 -7.13 -0.69
CA ARG A 139 5.16 -8.59 -0.75
C ARG A 139 5.46 -9.03 -2.17
N THR A 140 6.37 -9.99 -2.30
CA THR A 140 6.74 -10.62 -3.57
C THR A 140 5.87 -11.86 -3.83
N PRO A 141 5.90 -12.45 -5.05
CA PRO A 141 5.21 -13.70 -5.33
C PRO A 141 5.56 -14.83 -4.34
N MET A 142 6.77 -14.83 -3.78
CA MET A 142 7.14 -15.85 -2.79
C MET A 142 6.38 -15.73 -1.46
N HIS A 143 6.03 -14.50 -1.04
CA HIS A 143 5.19 -14.29 0.15
C HIS A 143 3.80 -14.92 -0.04
N TYR A 144 3.21 -14.71 -1.22
CA TYR A 144 1.93 -15.28 -1.58
C TYR A 144 2.01 -16.81 -1.71
N ALA A 145 3.11 -17.32 -2.27
CA ALA A 145 3.37 -18.75 -2.34
C ALA A 145 3.41 -19.35 -0.93
N ALA A 146 4.10 -18.74 0.02
CA ALA A 146 4.18 -19.23 1.38
C ALA A 146 2.82 -19.30 2.10
N ALA A 147 1.89 -18.39 1.80
CA ALA A 147 0.53 -18.38 2.34
C ALA A 147 -0.45 -19.31 1.59
N ALA A 148 -0.09 -19.80 0.40
CA ALA A 148 -0.95 -20.64 -0.41
C ALA A 148 -1.07 -22.06 0.14
N ARG A 149 -2.20 -22.72 -0.14
CA ARG A 149 -2.47 -24.10 0.27
C ARG A 149 -1.37 -25.06 -0.21
N ASP A 150 -1.00 -24.97 -1.50
CA ASP A 150 0.10 -25.73 -2.10
C ASP A 150 1.43 -24.96 -2.06
N GLY A 151 1.61 -24.14 -1.03
CA GLY A 151 2.68 -23.15 -0.97
C GLY A 151 4.09 -23.73 -1.06
N GLY A 152 4.31 -24.90 -0.46
CA GLY A 152 5.59 -25.61 -0.58
C GLY A 152 5.93 -26.02 -2.03
N HIS A 153 4.93 -26.28 -2.88
CA HIS A 153 5.15 -26.57 -4.30
C HIS A 153 5.51 -25.29 -5.06
N TYR A 154 4.74 -24.20 -4.86
CA TYR A 154 4.97 -22.92 -5.53
C TYR A 154 6.31 -22.28 -5.15
N MET A 155 6.68 -22.32 -3.87
CA MET A 155 7.99 -21.86 -3.41
C MET A 155 9.13 -22.62 -4.08
N LYS A 156 9.00 -23.94 -4.31
CA LYS A 156 10.02 -24.72 -5.03
C LYS A 156 10.15 -24.28 -6.49
N ILE A 157 9.03 -24.00 -7.17
CA ILE A 157 9.05 -23.48 -8.54
C ILE A 157 9.76 -22.13 -8.58
N LEU A 158 9.37 -21.21 -7.70
CA LEU A 158 9.93 -19.85 -7.63
C LEU A 158 11.42 -19.86 -7.26
N ASN A 159 11.83 -20.68 -6.28
CA ASN A 159 13.24 -20.84 -5.90
C ASN A 159 14.09 -21.34 -7.08
N LYS A 160 13.58 -22.34 -7.83
CA LYS A 160 14.29 -22.84 -9.02
C LYS A 160 14.41 -21.79 -10.12
N ALA A 161 13.45 -20.87 -10.20
CA ALA A 161 13.48 -19.77 -11.15
C ALA A 161 14.38 -18.59 -10.69
N GLY A 162 14.87 -18.60 -9.44
CA GLY A 162 15.73 -17.54 -8.89
C GLY A 162 14.99 -16.43 -8.16
N ALA A 163 13.76 -16.67 -7.68
CA ALA A 163 13.09 -15.76 -6.77
C ALA A 163 13.82 -15.71 -5.42
N ASP A 164 13.82 -14.54 -4.78
CA ASP A 164 14.51 -14.30 -3.50
C ASP A 164 13.65 -14.80 -2.32
N PRO A 165 14.12 -15.81 -1.55
CA PRO A 165 13.42 -16.32 -0.38
C PRO A 165 13.55 -15.45 0.87
N LEU A 166 14.40 -14.42 0.84
CA LEU A 166 14.67 -13.53 1.95
C LEU A 166 14.13 -12.11 1.72
N ALA A 167 13.35 -11.90 0.66
CA ALA A 167 12.72 -10.61 0.39
C ALA A 167 11.87 -10.18 1.59
N ILE A 168 11.96 -8.91 1.98
CA ILE A 168 11.19 -8.36 3.10
C ILE A 168 10.04 -7.49 2.61
N ASP A 169 8.87 -7.64 3.22
CA ASP A 169 7.72 -6.77 3.01
C ASP A 169 7.79 -5.48 3.85
N ASN A 170 6.76 -4.63 3.78
CA ASN A 170 6.67 -3.39 4.56
C ASN A 170 6.57 -3.61 6.07
N GLU A 171 6.24 -4.82 6.53
CA GLU A 171 6.18 -5.19 7.94
C GLU A 171 7.47 -5.88 8.41
N GLY A 172 8.51 -5.92 7.56
CA GLY A 172 9.80 -6.54 7.86
C GLY A 172 9.75 -8.07 7.86
N ARG A 173 8.73 -8.69 7.27
CA ARG A 173 8.54 -10.14 7.26
C ARG A 173 9.05 -10.74 5.96
N ILE A 174 9.67 -11.91 6.08
CA ILE A 174 10.10 -12.73 4.95
C ILE A 174 8.99 -13.73 4.55
N PRO A 175 9.02 -14.31 3.33
CA PRO A 175 8.04 -15.30 2.90
C PRO A 175 7.82 -16.43 3.91
N ASP A 176 8.88 -16.92 4.54
CA ASP A 176 8.81 -18.06 5.46
C ASP A 176 7.83 -17.87 6.63
N TYR A 177 7.70 -16.64 7.11
CA TYR A 177 6.78 -16.25 8.17
C TYR A 177 5.33 -16.65 7.83
N TYR A 178 4.93 -16.44 6.58
CA TYR A 178 3.55 -16.66 6.12
C TYR A 178 3.17 -18.13 5.97
N ARG A 179 4.14 -19.06 6.03
CA ARG A 179 3.84 -20.51 6.05
C ARG A 179 3.13 -20.94 7.32
N ARG A 180 3.35 -20.23 8.43
CA ARG A 180 2.85 -20.58 9.77
C ARG A 180 1.84 -19.56 10.29
N ASN A 181 1.76 -18.40 9.65
CA ASN A 181 0.94 -17.27 10.06
C ASN A 181 0.02 -16.93 8.89
N ALA A 182 -1.28 -17.24 9.02
CA ALA A 182 -2.30 -16.98 8.01
C ALA A 182 -2.68 -15.49 7.98
N VAL A 183 -1.72 -14.63 7.61
CA VAL A 183 -1.88 -13.17 7.58
C VAL A 183 -2.26 -12.68 6.18
N ILE A 184 -1.85 -13.41 5.13
CA ILE A 184 -2.35 -13.16 3.77
C ILE A 184 -3.59 -14.01 3.58
N ASP A 185 -4.75 -13.36 3.65
CA ASP A 185 -6.02 -14.01 3.33
C ASP A 185 -6.22 -14.05 1.80
N LEU A 186 -5.71 -15.11 1.18
CA LEU A 186 -5.87 -15.37 -0.25
C LEU A 186 -7.34 -15.59 -0.64
N LYS A 187 -8.20 -16.00 0.30
CA LYS A 187 -9.64 -16.21 0.04
C LYS A 187 -10.34 -14.87 -0.17
N VAL A 188 -10.09 -13.90 0.71
CA VAL A 188 -10.60 -12.53 0.56
C VAL A 188 -10.11 -11.89 -0.75
N MET A 189 -8.88 -12.18 -1.18
CA MET A 189 -8.36 -11.70 -2.47
C MET A 189 -9.11 -12.30 -3.67
N LYS A 190 -9.46 -13.60 -3.62
CA LYS A 190 -10.31 -14.26 -4.64
C LYS A 190 -11.74 -13.68 -4.64
N GLU A 191 -12.32 -13.45 -3.47
CA GLU A 191 -13.69 -12.95 -3.32
C GLU A 191 -13.82 -11.51 -3.84
N ARG A 192 -12.93 -10.59 -3.42
CA ARG A 192 -12.91 -9.19 -3.88
C ARG A 192 -12.71 -9.03 -5.39
N SER A 193 -12.10 -10.03 -6.02
CA SER A 193 -11.88 -10.02 -7.46
C SER A 193 -13.04 -10.62 -8.25
N ASN A 194 -13.91 -11.42 -7.61
CA ASN A 194 -15.15 -12.00 -8.15
C ASN A 194 -16.39 -11.13 -7.86
N GLU A 195 -16.40 -10.30 -6.81
CA GLU A 195 -17.48 -9.33 -6.52
C GLU A 195 -17.74 -8.35 -7.69
N LYS A 196 -16.79 -8.22 -8.62
CA LYS A 196 -16.95 -7.45 -9.86
C LYS A 196 -17.87 -8.12 -10.90
N GLU A 197 -18.13 -9.41 -10.77
CA GLU A 197 -18.97 -10.20 -11.69
C GLU A 197 -20.41 -10.37 -11.19
N ALA A 198 -20.70 -10.04 -9.93
CA ALA A 198 -22.07 -9.98 -9.41
C ALA A 198 -22.75 -8.72 -9.95
N ALA A 199 -23.41 -8.84 -11.11
CA ALA A 199 -24.45 -7.89 -11.49
C ALA A 199 -25.49 -7.83 -10.35
N PRO A 200 -25.99 -6.64 -9.96
CA PRO A 200 -27.18 -6.59 -9.14
C PRO A 200 -28.30 -7.21 -9.97
N ASP A 201 -28.91 -8.27 -9.45
CA ASP A 201 -30.14 -8.82 -10.00
C ASP A 201 -31.16 -7.70 -10.14
N ASP A 202 -31.72 -7.62 -11.34
CA ASP A 202 -32.84 -6.77 -11.71
C ASP A 202 -34.09 -7.29 -10.98
N ASP A 203 -34.27 -6.90 -9.71
CA ASP A 203 -35.53 -7.08 -9.00
C ASP A 203 -36.31 -5.76 -9.01
N SER A 204 -37.20 -5.71 -10.00
CA SER A 204 -38.36 -4.83 -10.08
C SER A 204 -39.23 -4.92 -8.83
N ASP A 205 -39.56 -3.75 -8.27
CA ASP A 205 -40.78 -3.37 -7.55
C ASP A 205 -41.57 -4.46 -6.79
N ASP A 206 -41.63 -4.35 -5.45
CA ASP A 206 -42.95 -4.31 -4.78
C ASP A 206 -42.89 -3.60 -3.42
N GLU A 207 -43.80 -2.65 -3.24
CA GLU A 207 -44.09 -2.00 -1.98
C GLU A 207 -44.86 -2.96 -1.06
N SER A 208 -44.45 -3.10 0.20
CA SER A 208 -45.43 -3.07 1.29
C SER A 208 -44.80 -2.80 2.64
N MET A 209 -45.22 -1.69 3.24
CA MET A 209 -45.10 -1.43 4.66
C MET A 209 -45.93 -2.43 5.48
N SER A 210 -45.38 -2.89 6.60
CA SER A 210 -46.19 -3.13 7.80
C SER A 210 -45.41 -2.79 9.07
N HIS A 211 -45.95 -1.83 9.82
CA HIS A 211 -45.52 -1.36 11.13
C HIS A 211 -45.59 -2.43 12.23
N SER A 212 -44.70 -2.33 13.22
CA SER A 212 -45.02 -2.59 14.63
C SER A 212 -44.03 -1.89 15.55
N LEU A 213 -44.51 -0.77 16.08
CA LEU A 213 -43.92 0.01 17.17
C LEU A 213 -44.26 -0.64 18.51
N GLN A 214 -43.30 -0.62 19.44
CA GLN A 214 -43.61 -0.41 20.86
C GLN A 214 -42.41 0.20 21.62
N SER A 215 -42.49 1.54 21.75
CA SER A 215 -42.35 2.40 22.95
C SER A 215 -41.84 1.75 24.26
N LEU A 216 -41.01 2.37 25.10
CA LEU A 216 -41.14 3.69 25.74
C LEU A 216 -39.80 4.18 26.38
N GLU A 217 -39.59 5.51 26.29
CA GLU A 217 -39.15 6.48 27.34
C GLU A 217 -37.80 6.29 28.09
N SER A 218 -37.02 7.29 28.51
CA SER A 218 -36.90 8.76 28.33
C SER A 218 -35.62 9.21 29.10
N ASN A 219 -35.13 10.42 28.78
CA ASN A 219 -34.22 11.31 29.55
C ASN A 219 -32.68 11.30 29.34
N SER A 220 -32.25 12.24 28.47
CA SER A 220 -31.55 13.51 28.80
C SER A 220 -30.07 13.57 29.25
N VAL A 221 -29.33 14.39 28.48
CA VAL A 221 -28.19 15.33 28.78
C VAL A 221 -26.73 14.81 28.82
N ALA A 222 -25.90 15.53 28.02
CA ALA A 222 -24.43 15.74 28.12
C ALA A 222 -23.53 14.50 27.96
N ASP A 223 -22.24 14.54 27.62
CA ASP A 223 -21.23 15.48 27.12
C ASP A 223 -19.94 14.63 27.08
N GLY A 224 -19.01 14.92 26.17
CA GLY A 224 -17.57 14.54 26.23
C GLY A 224 -17.15 13.06 26.42
N GLY A 225 -16.37 12.55 25.46
CA GLY A 225 -15.57 11.34 25.67
C GLY A 225 -14.73 10.94 24.45
N TYR A 226 -13.67 11.69 24.17
CA TYR A 226 -12.57 11.18 23.33
C TYR A 226 -11.80 10.15 24.17
N HIS A 227 -11.73 8.91 23.70
CA HIS A 227 -10.95 7.85 24.35
C HIS A 227 -9.45 8.02 24.07
N ASP A 228 -8.70 7.95 25.17
CA ASP A 228 -7.27 8.22 25.37
C ASP A 228 -6.32 7.11 24.86
N ASP A 229 -6.81 6.20 24.00
CA ASP A 229 -6.07 4.99 23.61
C ASP A 229 -5.19 5.15 22.35
N ASP A 230 -5.44 6.18 21.52
CA ASP A 230 -4.72 6.38 20.26
C ASP A 230 -3.34 7.05 20.44
N GLU A 231 -3.18 7.91 21.45
CA GLU A 231 -1.87 8.55 21.72
C GLU A 231 -0.84 7.53 22.23
N ASP A 232 -1.30 6.47 22.92
CA ASP A 232 -0.45 5.42 23.46
C ASP A 232 0.06 4.46 22.37
N VAL A 233 -0.71 4.29 21.28
CA VAL A 233 -0.34 3.52 20.08
C VAL A 233 0.64 4.30 19.21
N ASP A 234 0.42 5.60 19.03
CA ASP A 234 1.33 6.45 18.27
C ASP A 234 2.64 6.70 19.02
N ARG A 235 2.63 6.77 20.36
CA ARG A 235 3.86 6.76 21.17
C ARG A 235 4.68 5.50 20.95
N ARG A 236 4.05 4.32 20.94
CA ARG A 236 4.72 3.03 20.70
C ARG A 236 5.22 2.87 19.26
N LYS A 237 4.48 3.41 18.26
CA LYS A 237 4.94 3.46 16.86
C LYS A 237 6.12 4.42 16.69
N PHE A 238 6.10 5.56 17.37
CA PHE A 238 7.20 6.52 17.35
C PHE A 238 8.44 5.97 18.06
N GLU A 239 8.29 5.33 19.23
CA GLU A 239 9.38 4.63 19.91
C GLU A 239 9.99 3.52 19.03
N LYS A 240 9.16 2.73 18.35
CA LYS A 240 9.62 1.69 17.42
C LYS A 240 10.30 2.27 16.16
N PHE A 241 9.78 3.38 15.63
CA PHE A 241 10.37 4.13 14.53
C PHE A 241 11.73 4.74 14.90
N VAL A 242 11.89 5.21 16.14
CA VAL A 242 13.16 5.72 16.69
C VAL A 242 14.14 4.57 16.92
N GLN A 243 13.68 3.42 17.42
CA GLN A 243 14.50 2.21 17.63
C GLN A 243 15.02 1.60 16.30
N GLU A 244 14.28 1.77 15.21
CA GLU A 244 14.63 1.26 13.87
C GLU A 244 15.50 2.22 13.04
N ARG A 245 15.72 3.47 13.49
CA ARG A 245 16.48 4.49 12.73
C ARG A 245 17.57 5.24 13.51
N ILE A 246 17.59 5.14 14.84
CA ILE A 246 18.68 5.63 15.66
C ILE A 246 19.30 4.42 16.34
N ASP A 247 20.51 4.03 15.93
CA ASP A 247 21.30 3.07 16.70
C ASP A 247 21.55 3.66 18.10
N ILE A 248 20.85 3.19 19.12
CA ILE A 248 21.17 3.47 20.52
C ILE A 248 21.09 2.15 21.30
N PRO A 249 22.08 1.73 22.12
CA PRO A 249 23.41 2.26 22.40
C PRO A 249 24.47 1.13 22.31
N LEU A 250 24.94 0.77 21.12
CA LEU A 250 26.05 -0.20 20.99
C LEU A 250 27.24 0.32 20.17
N THR A 251 27.10 1.46 19.53
CA THR A 251 28.22 2.19 18.91
C THR A 251 28.73 3.27 19.88
N ASP A 252 30.03 3.51 19.91
CA ASP A 252 30.68 4.47 20.85
C ASP A 252 30.10 5.88 20.74
N ASN A 253 29.69 6.30 19.54
CA ASN A 253 29.04 7.58 19.29
C ASN A 253 27.61 7.64 19.89
N GLY A 254 26.85 6.54 19.83
CA GLY A 254 25.53 6.45 20.44
C GLY A 254 25.62 6.54 21.97
N LEU A 255 26.60 5.87 22.57
CA LEU A 255 26.88 5.95 24.01
C LEU A 255 27.30 7.37 24.44
N TYR A 256 28.13 8.04 23.63
CA TYR A 256 28.53 9.43 23.88
C TYR A 256 27.33 10.38 23.91
N LEU A 257 26.48 10.36 22.88
CA LEU A 257 25.30 11.24 22.80
C LEU A 257 24.27 10.94 23.90
N THR A 258 24.08 9.66 24.22
CA THR A 258 23.19 9.21 25.30
C THR A 258 23.63 9.74 26.66
N ARG A 259 24.94 9.85 26.89
CA ARG A 259 25.49 10.35 28.17
C ARG A 259 25.57 11.87 28.25
N THR A 260 25.76 12.56 27.13
CA THR A 260 26.10 13.99 27.13
C THR A 260 24.94 14.90 26.77
N VAL A 261 24.12 14.55 25.78
CA VAL A 261 23.11 15.46 25.21
C VAL A 261 21.70 15.00 25.55
N LEU A 262 21.47 13.68 25.66
CA LEU A 262 20.13 13.13 25.84
C LEU A 262 19.40 13.65 27.09
N PRO A 263 20.02 13.74 28.29
CA PRO A 263 19.30 14.24 29.47
C PRO A 263 18.84 15.68 29.30
N GLN A 264 19.71 16.55 28.77
CA GLN A 264 19.42 17.97 28.57
C GLN A 264 18.35 18.18 27.50
N LEU A 265 18.44 17.46 26.38
CA LEU A 265 17.43 17.50 25.33
C LEU A 265 16.06 17.00 25.82
N THR A 266 16.06 15.96 26.64
CA THR A 266 14.81 15.41 27.20
C THR A 266 14.14 16.45 28.11
N ASN A 267 14.89 17.10 28.99
CA ASN A 267 14.35 18.13 29.89
C ASN A 267 13.80 19.35 29.12
N ALA A 268 14.52 19.81 28.09
CA ALA A 268 14.08 20.92 27.23
C ALA A 268 12.73 20.61 26.56
N LEU A 269 12.59 19.38 26.04
CA LEU A 269 11.37 18.93 25.36
C LEU A 269 10.21 18.76 26.34
N VAL A 270 10.47 18.28 27.56
CA VAL A 270 9.45 18.17 28.61
C VAL A 270 8.91 19.56 28.98
N GLU A 271 9.78 20.55 29.19
CA GLU A 271 9.34 21.91 29.49
C GLU A 271 8.58 22.57 28.34
N LEU A 272 8.99 22.31 27.10
CA LEU A 272 8.28 22.80 25.93
C LEU A 272 6.87 22.22 25.82
N LEU A 273 6.70 20.94 26.11
CA LEU A 273 5.39 20.29 26.14
C LEU A 273 4.49 20.87 27.24
N LEU A 274 5.06 21.22 28.39
CA LEU A 274 4.34 21.82 29.49
C LEU A 274 3.91 23.26 29.20
N ARG A 275 4.78 24.07 28.59
CA ARG A 275 4.53 25.51 28.39
C ARG A 275 3.86 25.85 27.05
N ARG A 276 3.96 24.96 26.06
CA ARG A 276 3.48 25.12 24.67
C ARG A 276 3.68 26.55 24.11
N PRO A 277 4.93 27.04 24.05
CA PRO A 277 5.24 28.37 23.55
C PRO A 277 4.88 28.50 22.06
N ALA A 278 4.55 29.73 21.64
CA ALA A 278 4.18 30.02 20.25
C ALA A 278 5.31 29.77 19.24
N ASP A 279 6.57 29.87 19.68
CA ASP A 279 7.75 29.45 18.92
C ASP A 279 8.54 28.36 19.68
N PRO A 280 8.28 27.08 19.36
CA PRO A 280 8.94 25.94 19.99
C PRO A 280 10.46 25.90 19.78
N LEU A 281 10.95 26.37 18.62
CA LEU A 281 12.37 26.28 18.29
C LEU A 281 13.17 27.36 19.00
N ALA A 282 12.65 28.60 19.03
CA ALA A 282 13.27 29.69 19.78
C ALA A 282 13.31 29.38 21.30
N PHE A 283 12.24 28.77 21.82
CA PHE A 283 12.20 28.36 23.23
C PHE A 283 13.28 27.33 23.58
N ILE A 284 13.46 26.29 22.76
CA ILE A 284 14.49 25.26 23.00
C ILE A 284 15.88 25.89 22.97
N THR A 285 16.14 26.78 22.01
CA THR A 285 17.45 27.45 21.92
C THR A 285 17.73 28.30 23.15
N ASP A 286 16.74 29.05 23.63
CA ASP A 286 16.88 29.88 24.84
C ASP A 286 17.01 29.01 26.10
N TRP A 287 16.26 27.91 26.18
CA TRP A 287 16.33 26.96 27.29
C TRP A 287 17.73 26.37 27.44
N PHE A 288 18.36 25.96 26.33
CA PHE A 288 19.74 25.45 26.35
C PHE A 288 20.77 26.50 26.70
N VAL A 289 20.52 27.78 26.38
CA VAL A 289 21.41 28.88 26.79
C VAL A 289 21.29 29.13 28.30
N GLN A 290 20.09 29.06 28.85
CA GLN A 290 19.84 29.31 30.28
C GLN A 290 20.32 28.17 31.19
N HIS A 291 20.19 26.92 30.76
CA HIS A 291 20.52 25.74 31.57
C HIS A 291 21.93 25.20 31.29
N ARG A 292 22.79 25.97 30.60
CA ARG A 292 24.16 25.57 30.26
C ARG A 292 25.14 25.64 31.43
N GLU A 293 24.82 26.37 32.50
CA GLU A 293 25.77 26.71 33.58
C GLU A 293 25.61 25.86 34.86
N GLU A 294 24.52 25.11 35.04
CA GLU A 294 24.23 24.42 36.30
C GLU A 294 25.05 23.12 36.54
N GLU A 295 25.58 22.47 35.50
CA GLU A 295 26.39 21.24 35.64
C GLU A 295 27.88 21.48 35.89
N SER A 296 28.38 22.72 35.79
CA SER A 296 29.78 23.04 36.12
C SER A 296 30.11 23.01 37.63
N SER A 297 29.09 22.81 38.48
CA SER A 297 29.24 22.82 39.94
C SER A 297 29.24 21.44 40.61
N HIS A 298 29.06 20.34 39.86
CA HIS A 298 28.98 18.98 40.42
C HIS A 298 30.06 18.04 39.84
N THR A 299 31.30 18.52 39.76
CA THR A 299 32.48 17.67 39.64
C THR A 299 33.62 18.22 40.49
N ILE A 300 33.55 17.96 41.80
CA ILE A 300 34.71 17.87 42.71
C ILE A 300 34.62 16.50 43.39
#